data_AF-A0A434UWZ0-F1
#
_entry.id   AF-A0A434UWZ0-F1
#
_cell.length_a   1.000
_cell.length_b   1.000
_cell.length_c   1.000
_cell.angle_alpha   90.00
_cell.angle_beta   90.00
_cell.angle_gamma   90.00
#
_symmetry.space_group_name_H-M   'P 1'
#
loop_
_entity.id
_entity.type
_entity.pdbx_description
1 polymer ?
#
loop_
_entity_poly.entity_id
_entity_poly.type
_entity_poly.pdbx_seq_one_letter_code
_entity_poly.pdbx_strand_id
1 'polypeptide(L)'
;MKIRASGYIAPDLIAAVPTELDDEDPYSRFLMFQDTTEQQVADVDIPRTVVSVCAYPFESDNENVFVALTNEGDLYFLTEDVDYEKIPGAGVLSEDAEDLGSTLGITQKAGILYVCGDGSQVYFRPRKDEWVRICERDVDGMANNFLEGIAAISPNKLAVCGYTHSRPKHAARGCLYFYNDGEWGQAELPNNQSLYDLVFVDASRLVAVGGGGTIVTGTGPGTMEDASVEGLLEKFLRIRFDSSKLYVLGKTAIFIFDTKLNLLDTLPLPAEYRSPKNIEVKQGIIWYFDREGLARHDGTGWTLMPVPPELLERSE
;
A
#
# COMPACT_ATOMS: atom_id res chain seq x y z
N MET A 1 18.14 10.08 -0.81
CA MET A 1 16.70 9.76 -0.79
C MET A 1 16.32 8.71 -1.84
N LYS A 2 15.28 7.88 -1.60
CA LYS A 2 14.67 6.99 -2.61
C LYS A 2 13.15 6.97 -2.45
N ILE A 3 12.40 6.83 -3.55
CA ILE A 3 10.93 6.72 -3.48
C ILE A 3 10.54 5.48 -2.67
N ARG A 4 9.73 5.68 -1.63
CA ARG A 4 9.24 4.63 -0.73
C ARG A 4 7.73 4.45 -0.76
N ALA A 5 7.00 5.56 -0.85
CA ALA A 5 5.56 5.56 -0.96
C ALA A 5 5.12 6.42 -2.14
N SER A 6 3.89 6.18 -2.59
CA SER A 6 3.26 6.97 -3.62
C SER A 6 1.75 6.93 -3.46
N GLY A 7 1.09 7.97 -3.95
CA GLY A 7 -0.34 8.11 -3.90
C GLY A 7 -0.88 8.58 -5.24
N TYR A 8 -2.18 8.38 -5.43
CA TYR A 8 -2.88 8.78 -6.63
C TYR A 8 -4.28 9.29 -6.26
N ILE A 9 -4.65 10.48 -6.77
CA ILE A 9 -6.00 11.06 -6.62
C ILE A 9 -6.76 10.98 -7.95
N ALA A 10 -6.12 11.45 -9.02
CA ALA A 10 -6.71 11.61 -10.35
C ALA A 10 -5.68 11.28 -11.45
N PRO A 11 -6.12 11.05 -12.70
CA PRO A 11 -5.22 10.60 -13.78
C PRO A 11 -3.99 11.46 -14.01
N ASP A 12 -4.11 12.72 -13.61
CA ASP A 12 -3.22 13.85 -13.72
C ASP A 12 -2.72 14.37 -12.37
N LEU A 13 -3.06 13.73 -11.23
CA LEU A 13 -2.61 14.18 -9.91
C LEU A 13 -2.12 12.99 -9.08
N ILE A 14 -0.80 12.98 -8.86
CA ILE A 14 -0.08 11.93 -8.14
C ILE A 14 0.88 12.50 -7.12
N ALA A 15 1.27 11.62 -6.21
CA ALA A 15 2.29 11.87 -5.23
C ALA A 15 3.39 10.82 -5.28
N ALA A 16 4.63 11.27 -5.12
CA ALA A 16 5.77 10.40 -4.83
C ALA A 16 6.43 10.88 -3.54
N VAL A 17 6.82 9.94 -2.69
CA VAL A 17 7.44 10.24 -1.41
C VAL A 17 8.84 9.63 -1.37
N PRO A 18 9.86 10.39 -1.77
CA PRO A 18 11.23 10.07 -1.44
C PRO A 18 11.44 10.16 0.08
N THR A 19 12.15 9.16 0.62
CA THR A 19 12.48 9.07 2.04
C THR A 19 13.98 8.86 2.22
N GLU A 20 14.52 9.48 3.27
CA GLU A 20 15.83 9.17 3.81
C GLU A 20 15.68 8.25 5.02
N LEU A 21 16.49 7.20 5.06
CA LEU A 21 16.48 6.25 6.17
C LEU A 21 17.59 6.65 7.11
N ASP A 22 17.23 7.50 8.06
CA ASP A 22 18.04 7.84 9.20
C ASP A 22 17.20 7.61 10.45
N ASP A 23 17.68 6.74 11.34
CA ASP A 23 16.97 6.39 12.56
C ASP A 23 17.06 7.54 13.59
N GLU A 24 18.06 8.42 13.49
CA GLU A 24 18.28 9.55 14.39
C GLU A 24 17.56 10.82 13.91
N ASP A 25 17.42 11.01 12.59
CA ASP A 25 16.76 12.16 11.97
C ASP A 25 15.87 11.73 10.79
N PRO A 26 14.76 11.00 11.05
CA PRO A 26 13.93 10.45 9.99
C PRO A 26 13.25 11.58 9.21
N TYR A 27 13.32 11.49 7.89
CA TYR A 27 12.84 12.55 7.01
C TYR A 27 12.26 12.01 5.70
N SER A 28 11.09 12.53 5.33
CA SER A 28 10.46 12.28 4.05
C SER A 28 10.06 13.59 3.41
N ARG A 29 10.17 13.64 2.08
CA ARG A 29 9.60 14.73 1.30
C ARG A 29 8.43 14.21 0.50
N PHE A 30 7.32 14.91 0.56
CA PHE A 30 6.17 14.64 -0.27
C PHE A 30 6.24 15.49 -1.53
N LEU A 31 6.24 14.88 -2.71
CA LEU A 31 6.27 15.59 -3.99
C LEU A 31 4.93 15.38 -4.72
N MET A 32 4.28 16.47 -5.09
CA MET A 32 3.03 16.44 -5.88
C MET A 32 3.32 16.83 -7.32
N PHE A 33 2.82 16.03 -8.26
CA PHE A 33 2.92 16.28 -9.69
C PHE A 33 1.52 16.42 -10.28
N GLN A 34 1.32 17.49 -11.05
CA GLN A 34 0.12 17.72 -11.84
C GLN A 34 0.42 17.57 -13.33
N ASP A 35 -0.49 16.93 -14.06
CA ASP A 35 -0.37 16.62 -15.49
C ASP A 35 0.84 15.72 -15.84
N THR A 36 1.07 15.55 -17.15
CA THR A 36 2.22 14.80 -17.71
C THR A 36 3.44 15.67 -17.94
N THR A 37 3.48 16.90 -17.42
CA THR A 37 4.43 17.95 -17.83
C THR A 37 5.70 18.02 -16.98
N GLU A 38 5.96 17.00 -16.15
CA GLU A 38 7.08 16.96 -15.19
C GLU A 38 7.04 18.11 -14.16
N GLN A 39 5.98 18.91 -14.14
CA GLN A 39 5.89 20.06 -13.27
C GLN A 39 5.44 19.62 -11.87
N GLN A 40 6.38 19.70 -10.93
CA GLN A 40 6.06 19.66 -9.51
C GLN A 40 5.17 20.87 -9.18
N VAL A 41 4.08 20.61 -8.48
CA VAL A 41 3.12 21.66 -8.08
C VAL A 41 3.18 22.01 -6.60
N ALA A 42 3.67 21.09 -5.76
CA ALA A 42 3.90 21.33 -4.35
C ALA A 42 4.92 20.34 -3.76
N ASP A 43 5.54 20.73 -2.65
CA ASP A 43 6.22 19.83 -1.73
C ASP A 43 5.90 20.13 -0.27
N VAL A 44 5.98 19.09 0.55
CA VAL A 44 5.86 19.17 2.00
C VAL A 44 6.92 18.29 2.64
N ASP A 45 7.66 18.87 3.58
CA ASP A 45 8.64 18.15 4.38
C ASP A 45 7.97 17.53 5.61
N ILE A 46 8.17 16.22 5.78
CA ILE A 46 7.59 15.42 6.86
C ILE A 46 8.73 14.91 7.73
N PRO A 47 8.78 15.25 9.04
CA PRO A 47 9.90 14.92 9.94
C PRO A 47 9.83 13.45 10.44
N ARG A 48 9.47 12.53 9.56
CA ARG A 48 9.28 11.10 9.83
C ARG A 48 9.48 10.27 8.56
N THR A 49 9.61 8.95 8.71
CA THR A 49 9.61 8.00 7.60
C THR A 49 8.18 7.71 7.15
N VAL A 50 7.79 8.22 5.98
CA VAL A 50 6.51 7.89 5.34
C VAL A 50 6.59 6.49 4.74
N VAL A 51 5.61 5.65 5.05
CA VAL A 51 5.54 4.25 4.63
C VAL A 51 4.46 3.98 3.59
N SER A 52 3.39 4.77 3.59
CA SER A 52 2.25 4.57 2.70
C SER A 52 1.48 5.88 2.47
N VAL A 53 0.82 6.00 1.31
CA VAL A 53 0.03 7.18 0.94
C VAL A 53 -1.26 6.71 0.28
N CYS A 54 -2.37 7.37 0.59
CA CYS A 54 -3.63 7.16 -0.14
C CYS A 54 -4.36 8.50 -0.38
N ALA A 55 -5.41 8.47 -1.20
CA ALA A 55 -6.32 9.60 -1.39
C ALA A 55 -7.48 9.52 -0.38
N TYR A 56 -7.91 10.68 0.13
CA TYR A 56 -8.98 10.80 1.11
C TYR A 56 -9.90 12.00 0.81
N PRO A 57 -11.23 11.83 0.80
CA PRO A 57 -12.16 12.96 0.64
C PRO A 57 -12.16 13.82 1.91
N PHE A 58 -11.54 15.00 1.86
CA PHE A 58 -11.37 15.85 3.02
C PHE A 58 -12.61 16.73 3.28
N GLU A 59 -12.88 17.02 4.55
CA GLU A 59 -14.17 17.49 5.06
C GLU A 59 -14.62 18.87 4.55
N SER A 60 -13.70 19.72 4.08
CA SER A 60 -14.04 21.12 3.76
C SER A 60 -14.72 21.32 2.41
N ASP A 61 -14.37 20.54 1.37
CA ASP A 61 -14.80 20.85 -0.02
C ASP A 61 -15.07 19.63 -0.91
N ASN A 62 -15.10 18.42 -0.34
CA ASN A 62 -15.29 17.18 -1.10
C ASN A 62 -14.18 16.92 -2.14
N GLU A 63 -13.07 17.66 -2.06
CA GLU A 63 -11.86 17.39 -2.81
C GLU A 63 -11.05 16.31 -2.10
N ASN A 64 -10.43 15.43 -2.90
CA ASN A 64 -9.54 14.44 -2.33
C ASN A 64 -8.20 15.09 -2.02
N VAL A 65 -7.67 14.81 -0.85
CA VAL A 65 -6.32 15.16 -0.44
C VAL A 65 -5.46 13.90 -0.34
N PHE A 66 -4.15 14.06 -0.40
CA PHE A 66 -3.25 12.98 -0.05
C PHE A 66 -3.14 12.85 1.47
N VAL A 67 -3.11 11.61 1.94
CA VAL A 67 -2.84 11.29 3.34
C VAL A 67 -1.58 10.46 3.39
N ALA A 68 -0.54 10.98 4.03
CA ALA A 68 0.72 10.28 4.25
C ALA A 68 0.72 9.61 5.63
N LEU A 69 0.95 8.30 5.68
CA LEU A 69 1.14 7.51 6.89
C LEU A 69 2.64 7.34 7.17
N THR A 70 3.07 7.57 8.40
CA THR A 70 4.45 7.32 8.85
C THR A 70 4.60 5.96 9.53
N ASN A 71 5.81 5.41 9.60
CA ASN A 71 6.10 4.19 10.35
C ASN A 71 5.72 4.31 11.85
N GLU A 72 5.66 5.54 12.36
CA GLU A 72 5.27 5.88 13.72
C GLU A 72 3.75 5.99 13.90
N GLY A 73 2.93 5.88 12.85
CA GLY A 73 1.47 6.02 12.97
C GLY A 73 1.01 7.48 13.06
N ASP A 74 1.83 8.42 12.60
CA ASP A 74 1.40 9.77 12.31
C ASP A 74 0.73 9.82 10.93
N LEU A 75 -0.28 10.66 10.80
CA LEU A 75 -0.93 10.99 9.53
C LEU A 75 -0.81 12.47 9.23
N TYR A 76 -0.43 12.77 7.99
CA TYR A 76 -0.39 14.12 7.45
C TYR A 76 -1.39 14.22 6.30
N PHE A 77 -2.42 15.03 6.49
CA PHE A 77 -3.42 15.34 5.48
C PHE A 77 -2.94 16.59 4.73
N LEU A 78 -2.59 16.40 3.46
CA LEU A 78 -1.91 17.41 2.67
C LEU A 78 -2.91 18.36 2.03
N THR A 79 -3.37 19.31 2.84
CA THR A 79 -4.19 20.45 2.44
C THR A 79 -3.31 21.71 2.35
N GLU A 80 -3.90 22.89 2.10
CA GLU A 80 -3.16 24.17 2.18
C GLU A 80 -2.53 24.37 3.57
N ASP A 81 -3.30 24.06 4.62
CA ASP A 81 -2.81 23.94 5.98
C ASP A 81 -2.70 22.45 6.33
N VAL A 82 -1.48 21.91 6.33
CA VAL A 82 -1.25 20.48 6.61
C VAL A 82 -1.86 20.10 7.96
N ASP A 83 -2.88 19.25 7.94
CA ASP A 83 -3.55 18.76 9.14
C ASP A 83 -2.88 17.47 9.60
N TYR A 84 -2.79 17.30 10.91
CA TYR A 84 -1.98 16.26 11.55
C TYR A 84 -2.84 15.44 12.49
N GLU A 85 -2.69 14.12 12.43
CA GLU A 85 -3.27 13.19 13.40
C GLU A 85 -2.25 12.14 13.84
N LYS A 86 -2.50 11.55 15.02
CA LYS A 86 -1.73 10.44 15.57
C LYS A 86 -2.67 9.28 15.87
N ILE A 87 -2.29 8.06 15.47
CA ILE A 87 -2.94 6.84 15.95
C ILE A 87 -2.42 6.54 17.37
N PRO A 88 -3.27 6.56 18.41
CA PRO A 88 -2.82 6.30 19.76
C PRO A 88 -2.21 4.90 19.90
N GLY A 89 -1.05 4.82 20.54
CA GLY A 89 -0.36 3.55 20.80
C GLY A 89 0.47 3.01 19.64
N ALA A 90 0.38 3.61 18.46
CA ALA A 90 1.10 3.16 17.27
C ALA A 90 2.54 3.68 17.24
N GLY A 91 3.41 2.95 16.53
CA GLY A 91 4.79 3.33 16.29
C GLY A 91 5.82 2.59 17.15
N VAL A 92 7.08 2.96 16.97
CA VAL A 92 8.23 2.30 17.61
C VAL A 92 8.92 3.24 18.58
N LEU A 93 9.08 4.50 18.21
CA LEU A 93 9.84 5.50 18.95
C LEU A 93 8.95 6.64 19.50
N SER A 94 7.66 6.60 19.20
CA SER A 94 6.68 7.56 19.73
C SER A 94 6.52 7.42 21.26
N GLU A 95 6.29 8.54 21.96
CA GLU A 95 6.16 8.54 23.42
C GLU A 95 4.98 7.69 23.93
N ASP A 96 3.92 7.56 23.12
CA ASP A 96 2.72 6.79 23.43
C ASP A 96 2.78 5.35 22.88
N ALA A 97 3.87 4.92 22.24
CA ALA A 97 3.97 3.62 21.59
C ALA A 97 3.75 2.44 22.57
N GLU A 98 2.93 1.46 22.15
CA GLU A 98 2.62 0.26 22.93
C GLU A 98 3.52 -0.95 22.58
N ASP A 99 4.74 -0.70 22.08
CA ASP A 99 5.71 -1.74 21.66
C ASP A 99 5.19 -2.71 20.59
N LEU A 100 4.27 -2.26 19.73
CA LEU A 100 3.65 -3.09 18.68
C LEU A 100 4.47 -3.14 17.38
N GLY A 101 5.43 -2.24 17.21
CA GLY A 101 6.23 -2.11 15.99
C GLY A 101 5.71 -1.02 15.05
N SER A 102 6.12 -1.04 13.78
CA SER A 102 5.80 0.03 12.83
C SER A 102 4.43 -0.15 12.17
N THR A 103 3.75 0.96 11.86
CA THR A 103 2.68 0.91 10.84
C THR A 103 3.29 0.80 9.45
N LEU A 104 2.57 0.20 8.49
CA LEU A 104 3.13 -0.18 7.18
C LEU A 104 2.22 0.16 5.99
N GLY A 105 0.90 0.12 6.16
CA GLY A 105 -0.05 0.29 5.06
C GLY A 105 -1.25 1.15 5.44
N ILE A 106 -1.68 2.01 4.53
CA ILE A 106 -2.93 2.77 4.62
C ILE A 106 -3.79 2.52 3.38
N THR A 107 -5.10 2.45 3.56
CA THR A 107 -6.06 2.46 2.47
C THR A 107 -7.32 3.24 2.84
N GLN A 108 -8.13 3.58 1.85
CA GLN A 108 -9.39 4.28 2.00
C GLN A 108 -10.53 3.47 1.41
N LYS A 109 -11.67 3.43 2.12
CA LYS A 109 -12.93 2.95 1.56
C LYS A 109 -14.09 3.76 2.11
N ALA A 110 -14.89 4.34 1.21
CA ALA A 110 -16.15 5.01 1.53
C ALA A 110 -16.03 6.08 2.64
N GLY A 111 -14.97 6.90 2.58
CA GLY A 111 -14.71 7.98 3.53
C GLY A 111 -14.01 7.54 4.83
N ILE A 112 -13.65 6.26 4.95
CA ILE A 112 -13.00 5.70 6.14
C ILE A 112 -11.57 5.32 5.78
N LEU A 113 -10.62 5.70 6.62
CA LEU A 113 -9.22 5.27 6.53
C LEU A 113 -9.01 4.00 7.34
N TYR A 114 -8.15 3.12 6.84
CA TYR A 114 -7.75 1.88 7.47
C TYR A 114 -6.23 1.77 7.45
N VAL A 115 -5.65 1.35 8.57
CA VAL A 115 -4.20 1.23 8.73
C VAL A 115 -3.85 -0.17 9.21
N CYS A 116 -2.78 -0.74 8.68
CA CYS A 116 -2.17 -1.98 9.18
C CYS A 116 -0.66 -1.83 9.46
N GLY A 117 -0.13 -2.73 10.28
CA GLY A 117 1.29 -2.79 10.62
C GLY A 117 1.68 -3.99 11.46
N ASP A 118 2.85 -3.89 12.08
CA ASP A 118 3.42 -4.90 12.97
C ASP A 118 2.55 -5.11 14.22
N GLY A 119 2.71 -6.25 14.91
CA GLY A 119 2.14 -6.41 16.25
C GLY A 119 0.61 -6.40 16.30
N SER A 120 -0.06 -6.83 15.23
CA SER A 120 -1.53 -6.75 15.07
C SER A 120 -2.06 -5.31 15.09
N GLN A 121 -1.24 -4.35 14.67
CA GLN A 121 -1.71 -3.00 14.40
C GLN A 121 -2.68 -3.04 13.23
N VAL A 122 -3.99 -2.98 13.53
CA VAL A 122 -5.06 -2.83 12.55
C VAL A 122 -6.07 -1.83 13.11
N TYR A 123 -6.28 -0.74 12.39
CA TYR A 123 -7.10 0.37 12.83
C TYR A 123 -8.05 0.84 11.74
N PHE A 124 -9.14 1.49 12.12
CA PHE A 124 -9.93 2.34 11.24
C PHE A 124 -10.27 3.67 11.89
N ARG A 125 -10.51 4.68 11.06
CA ARG A 125 -10.86 6.04 11.48
C ARG A 125 -12.32 6.35 11.09
N PRO A 126 -13.31 6.14 11.97
CA PRO A 126 -14.71 6.53 11.72
C PRO A 126 -14.90 8.04 11.52
N ARG A 127 -14.12 8.87 12.24
CA ARG A 127 -14.20 10.34 12.22
C ARG A 127 -12.84 10.95 12.53
N LYS A 128 -12.70 12.26 12.32
CA LYS A 128 -11.52 13.04 12.73
C LYS A 128 -11.11 12.74 14.18
N ASP A 129 -9.81 12.44 14.34
CA ASP A 129 -9.15 12.09 15.60
C ASP A 129 -9.70 10.84 16.34
N GLU A 130 -10.68 10.13 15.78
CA GLU A 130 -11.27 8.95 16.38
C GLU A 130 -10.68 7.69 15.75
N TRP A 131 -9.50 7.25 16.20
CA TRP A 131 -8.89 5.99 15.76
C TRP A 131 -9.35 4.80 16.61
N VAL A 132 -9.83 3.75 15.96
CA VAL A 132 -10.31 2.53 16.62
C VAL A 132 -9.43 1.36 16.23
N ARG A 133 -8.80 0.73 17.22
CA ARG A 133 -8.06 -0.53 17.05
C ARG A 133 -9.04 -1.69 16.92
N ILE A 134 -8.90 -2.46 15.85
CA ILE A 134 -9.80 -3.58 15.52
C ILE A 134 -9.32 -4.88 16.16
N CYS A 135 -8.01 -5.00 16.38
CA CYS A 135 -7.40 -6.17 16.99
C CYS A 135 -6.93 -5.85 18.42
N GLU A 136 -7.82 -6.03 19.39
CA GLU A 136 -7.54 -5.78 20.82
C GLU A 136 -6.69 -6.88 21.49
N ARG A 137 -6.57 -8.05 20.86
CA ARG A 137 -5.80 -9.20 21.35
C ARG A 137 -5.14 -9.93 20.19
N ASP A 138 -4.06 -10.64 20.45
CA ASP A 138 -3.42 -11.47 19.42
C ASP A 138 -4.39 -12.57 18.92
N VAL A 139 -4.45 -12.75 17.60
CA VAL A 139 -5.30 -13.75 16.92
C VAL A 139 -4.40 -14.66 16.11
N ASP A 140 -4.31 -15.93 16.50
CA ASP A 140 -3.53 -16.96 15.79
C ASP A 140 -2.09 -16.55 15.47
N GLY A 141 -1.46 -15.78 16.37
CA GLY A 141 -0.10 -15.28 16.20
C GLY A 141 0.02 -14.13 15.21
N MET A 142 -1.08 -13.43 14.89
CA MET A 142 -1.09 -12.24 14.04
C MET A 142 -0.05 -11.20 14.47
N ALA A 143 0.17 -11.03 15.78
CA ALA A 143 1.15 -10.10 16.33
C ALA A 143 2.60 -10.40 15.93
N ASN A 144 2.89 -11.63 15.49
CA ASN A 144 4.20 -12.03 15.01
C ASN A 144 4.39 -11.79 13.51
N ASN A 145 3.51 -11.04 12.84
CA ASN A 145 3.58 -10.81 11.39
C ASN A 145 3.82 -9.34 11.04
N PHE A 146 4.50 -9.14 9.91
CA PHE A 146 4.56 -7.87 9.20
C PHE A 146 3.34 -7.79 8.28
N LEU A 147 2.32 -6.99 8.64
CA LEU A 147 1.13 -6.79 7.82
C LEU A 147 1.39 -5.68 6.79
N GLU A 148 1.75 -6.04 5.56
CA GLU A 148 2.11 -5.09 4.50
C GLU A 148 0.91 -4.60 3.68
N GLY A 149 -0.17 -5.39 3.61
CA GLY A 149 -1.34 -5.07 2.80
C GLY A 149 -2.62 -5.04 3.63
N ILE A 150 -3.48 -4.07 3.35
CA ILE A 150 -4.84 -3.96 3.90
C ILE A 150 -5.85 -3.61 2.80
N ALA A 151 -6.98 -4.30 2.81
CA ALA A 151 -8.12 -3.98 1.96
C ALA A 151 -9.41 -4.02 2.78
N ALA A 152 -10.31 -3.06 2.56
CA ALA A 152 -11.55 -2.94 3.30
C ALA A 152 -12.77 -2.77 2.38
N ILE A 153 -13.91 -3.30 2.84
CA ILE A 153 -15.24 -3.01 2.32
C ILE A 153 -15.99 -2.08 3.29
N SER A 154 -15.82 -2.30 4.59
CA SER A 154 -16.42 -1.52 5.68
C SER A 154 -15.64 -1.75 6.99
N PRO A 155 -15.93 -1.03 8.08
CA PRO A 155 -15.31 -1.29 9.38
C PRO A 155 -15.48 -2.73 9.88
N ASN A 156 -16.59 -3.39 9.51
CA ASN A 156 -16.89 -4.76 9.90
C ASN A 156 -16.45 -5.79 8.87
N LYS A 157 -15.80 -5.38 7.78
CA LYS A 157 -15.38 -6.29 6.71
C LYS A 157 -14.10 -5.81 6.04
N LEU A 158 -12.99 -6.44 6.40
CA LEU A 158 -11.67 -6.16 5.83
C LEU A 158 -10.79 -7.41 5.83
N ALA A 159 -9.63 -7.30 5.17
CA ALA A 159 -8.59 -8.30 5.22
C ALA A 159 -7.22 -7.63 5.28
N VAL A 160 -6.27 -8.33 5.91
CA VAL A 160 -4.86 -7.93 5.97
C VAL A 160 -3.99 -9.10 5.56
N CYS A 161 -2.90 -8.84 4.84
CA CYS A 161 -1.94 -9.86 4.46
C CYS A 161 -0.50 -9.43 4.73
N GLY A 162 0.39 -10.41 4.78
CA GLY A 162 1.79 -10.15 5.05
C GLY A 162 2.61 -11.42 5.19
N TYR A 163 3.57 -11.39 6.11
CA TYR A 163 4.41 -12.55 6.41
C TYR A 163 4.94 -12.57 7.84
N THR A 164 5.30 -13.75 8.32
CA THR A 164 5.80 -13.96 9.67
C THR A 164 7.16 -13.30 9.90
N HIS A 165 7.33 -12.73 11.10
CA HIS A 165 8.60 -12.29 11.64
C HIS A 165 9.45 -13.52 12.00
N SER A 166 10.21 -14.03 11.03
CA SER A 166 11.09 -15.17 11.25
C SER A 166 12.56 -14.79 11.13
N ARG A 167 13.38 -15.26 12.07
CA ARG A 167 14.83 -15.36 11.90
C ARG A 167 15.22 -16.84 11.77
N PRO A 168 15.83 -17.27 10.65
CA PRO A 168 16.30 -16.46 9.53
C PRO A 168 15.19 -16.01 8.56
N LYS A 169 15.40 -14.89 7.82
CA LYS A 169 14.39 -14.27 6.93
C LYS A 169 13.79 -15.22 5.87
N HIS A 170 14.51 -16.28 5.48
CA HIS A 170 14.03 -17.25 4.49
C HIS A 170 13.02 -18.27 5.07
N ALA A 171 12.78 -18.25 6.38
CA ALA A 171 11.73 -19.03 7.03
C ALA A 171 10.38 -18.28 7.09
N ALA A 172 10.31 -17.06 6.54
CA ALA A 172 9.12 -16.23 6.60
C ALA A 172 8.02 -16.90 5.78
N ARG A 173 6.81 -16.96 6.36
CA ARG A 173 5.64 -17.58 5.74
C ARG A 173 4.58 -16.51 5.51
N GLY A 174 3.89 -16.59 4.38
CA GLY A 174 2.72 -15.75 4.13
C GLY A 174 1.66 -15.89 5.21
N CYS A 175 0.93 -14.81 5.45
CA CYS A 175 -0.27 -14.82 6.27
C CYS A 175 -1.36 -13.96 5.64
N LEU A 176 -2.62 -14.33 5.89
CA LEU A 176 -3.80 -13.62 5.45
C LEU A 176 -4.87 -13.79 6.54
N TYR A 177 -5.43 -12.67 7.00
CA TYR A 177 -6.48 -12.65 8.01
C TYR A 177 -7.68 -11.87 7.48
N PHE A 178 -8.87 -12.37 7.76
CA PHE A 178 -10.13 -11.69 7.48
C PHE A 178 -10.75 -11.23 8.80
N TYR A 179 -11.29 -10.03 8.79
CA TYR A 179 -12.17 -9.53 9.83
C TYR A 179 -13.58 -9.44 9.25
N ASN A 180 -14.53 -10.15 9.86
CA ASN A 180 -15.94 -10.09 9.51
C ASN A 180 -16.79 -9.99 10.79
N ASP A 181 -17.59 -8.92 10.89
CA ASP A 181 -18.60 -8.73 11.94
C ASP A 181 -18.12 -8.97 13.39
N GLY A 182 -16.94 -8.43 13.72
CA GLY A 182 -16.38 -8.55 15.08
C GLY A 182 -15.39 -9.70 15.26
N GLU A 183 -15.27 -10.60 14.27
CA GLU A 183 -14.45 -11.80 14.37
C GLU A 183 -13.31 -11.80 13.36
N TRP A 184 -12.12 -12.14 13.85
CA TRP A 184 -10.95 -12.41 13.03
C TRP A 184 -10.86 -13.90 12.73
N GLY A 185 -10.44 -14.24 11.51
CA GLY A 185 -10.07 -15.60 11.12
C GLY A 185 -8.86 -15.61 10.20
N GLN A 186 -7.87 -16.45 10.52
CA GLN A 186 -6.72 -16.70 9.66
C GLN A 186 -7.12 -17.63 8.50
N ALA A 187 -6.73 -17.27 7.29
CA ALA A 187 -6.89 -18.14 6.14
C ALA A 187 -5.75 -19.16 6.03
N GLU A 188 -6.10 -20.40 5.69
CA GLU A 188 -5.11 -21.38 5.27
C GLU A 188 -4.64 -21.02 3.85
N LEU A 189 -3.33 -20.81 3.69
CA LEU A 189 -2.74 -20.51 2.39
C LEU A 189 -2.31 -21.80 1.68
N PRO A 190 -2.52 -21.91 0.36
CA PRO A 190 -2.14 -23.09 -0.42
C PRO A 190 -0.62 -23.30 -0.48
N ASN A 191 0.17 -22.24 -0.20
CA ASN A 191 1.60 -22.29 -0.13
C ASN A 191 2.13 -21.33 0.95
N ASN A 192 3.42 -21.43 1.28
CA ASN A 192 4.05 -20.63 2.34
C ASN A 192 4.66 -19.31 1.85
N GLN A 193 4.45 -18.89 0.60
CA GLN A 193 5.07 -17.67 0.08
C GLN A 193 4.52 -16.43 0.80
N SER A 194 5.38 -15.44 1.05
CA SER A 194 4.96 -14.15 1.59
C SER A 194 3.93 -13.49 0.68
N LEU A 195 2.88 -12.92 1.28
CA LEU A 195 1.93 -12.04 0.59
C LEU A 195 2.32 -10.58 0.84
N TYR A 196 2.10 -9.72 -0.15
CA TYR A 196 2.57 -8.33 -0.12
C TYR A 196 1.47 -7.29 -0.38
N ASP A 197 0.39 -7.67 -1.06
CA ASP A 197 -0.73 -6.77 -1.34
C ASP A 197 -2.00 -7.56 -1.68
N LEU A 198 -3.16 -6.94 -1.51
CA LEU A 198 -4.48 -7.55 -1.72
C LEU A 198 -5.54 -6.52 -2.10
N VAL A 199 -6.55 -6.96 -2.85
CA VAL A 199 -7.71 -6.15 -3.23
C VAL A 199 -9.01 -6.97 -3.14
N PHE A 200 -10.10 -6.29 -2.83
CA PHE A 200 -11.44 -6.81 -3.09
C PHE A 200 -11.83 -6.50 -4.54
N VAL A 201 -12.19 -7.54 -5.30
CA VAL A 201 -12.69 -7.40 -6.69
C VAL A 201 -14.20 -7.22 -6.76
N ASP A 202 -14.90 -7.57 -5.68
CA ASP A 202 -16.31 -7.30 -5.43
C ASP A 202 -16.55 -7.21 -3.91
N ALA A 203 -17.82 -7.18 -3.46
CA ALA A 203 -18.16 -7.05 -2.05
C ALA A 203 -17.76 -8.26 -1.17
N SER A 204 -17.26 -9.34 -1.76
CA SER A 204 -16.95 -10.59 -1.08
C SER A 204 -15.61 -11.19 -1.47
N ARG A 205 -15.26 -11.16 -2.76
CA ARG A 205 -14.10 -11.87 -3.26
C ARG A 205 -12.85 -11.00 -3.18
N LEU A 206 -11.82 -11.59 -2.61
CA LEU A 206 -10.51 -11.03 -2.44
C LEU A 206 -9.54 -11.70 -3.42
N VAL A 207 -8.53 -10.96 -3.85
CA VAL A 207 -7.33 -11.48 -4.50
C VAL A 207 -6.12 -10.92 -3.76
N ALA A 208 -5.20 -11.78 -3.35
CA ALA A 208 -3.92 -11.39 -2.76
C ALA A 208 -2.76 -11.96 -3.57
N VAL A 209 -1.64 -11.23 -3.60
CA VAL A 209 -0.47 -11.57 -4.40
C VAL A 209 0.81 -11.58 -3.57
N GLY A 210 1.79 -12.36 -4.01
CA GLY A 210 2.97 -12.65 -3.21
C GLY A 210 4.21 -13.09 -3.97
N GLY A 211 5.15 -13.65 -3.22
CA GLY A 211 6.39 -14.21 -3.75
C GLY A 211 6.17 -15.43 -4.64
N GLY A 212 7.10 -15.66 -5.57
CA GLY A 212 7.14 -16.88 -6.39
C GLY A 212 5.93 -17.09 -7.31
N GLY A 213 5.26 -16.02 -7.71
CA GLY A 213 4.10 -16.04 -8.59
C GLY A 213 2.77 -16.21 -7.88
N THR A 214 2.78 -16.16 -6.54
CA THR A 214 1.62 -16.51 -5.73
C THR A 214 0.45 -15.57 -6.01
N ILE A 215 -0.67 -16.15 -6.40
CA ILE A 215 -1.98 -15.50 -6.47
C ILE A 215 -2.94 -16.39 -5.70
N VAL A 216 -3.60 -15.83 -4.68
CA VAL A 216 -4.64 -16.52 -3.93
C VAL A 216 -5.94 -15.74 -4.00
N THR A 217 -7.06 -16.43 -4.12
CA THR A 217 -8.38 -15.81 -4.18
C THR A 217 -9.39 -16.57 -3.35
N GLY A 218 -10.44 -15.89 -2.90
CA GLY A 218 -11.47 -16.50 -2.07
C GLY A 218 -12.38 -15.45 -1.45
N THR A 219 -13.31 -15.89 -0.62
CA THR A 219 -14.32 -15.03 0.03
C THR A 219 -14.15 -14.90 1.55
N GLY A 220 -13.16 -15.59 2.11
CA GLY A 220 -12.92 -15.68 3.54
C GLY A 220 -12.00 -16.85 3.91
N PRO A 221 -11.73 -17.02 5.22
CA PRO A 221 -10.66 -17.88 5.74
C PRO A 221 -10.64 -19.32 5.20
N GLY A 222 -11.80 -19.99 5.13
CA GLY A 222 -11.91 -21.38 4.68
C GLY A 222 -12.17 -21.56 3.18
N THR A 223 -12.07 -20.50 2.37
CA THR A 223 -12.43 -20.53 0.93
C THR A 223 -11.30 -20.06 0.03
N MET A 224 -10.09 -19.90 0.58
CA MET A 224 -8.93 -19.47 -0.20
C MET A 224 -8.43 -20.60 -1.10
N GLU A 225 -8.23 -20.29 -2.37
CA GLU A 225 -7.71 -21.20 -3.38
C GLU A 225 -6.46 -20.62 -4.05
N ASP A 226 -5.61 -21.51 -4.56
CA ASP A 226 -4.47 -21.15 -5.39
C ASP A 226 -4.95 -20.82 -6.81
N ALA A 227 -4.65 -19.62 -7.26
CA ALA A 227 -4.92 -19.15 -8.62
C ALA A 227 -3.63 -18.72 -9.34
N SER A 228 -2.48 -19.19 -8.86
CA SER A 228 -1.18 -18.91 -9.47
C SER A 228 -1.10 -19.51 -10.88
N VAL A 229 -0.42 -18.80 -11.78
CA VAL A 229 -0.21 -19.27 -13.16
C VAL A 229 1.00 -20.20 -13.19
N GLU A 230 0.83 -21.41 -13.74
CA GLU A 230 1.90 -22.39 -13.87
C GLU A 230 3.10 -21.81 -14.64
N GLY A 231 4.31 -21.93 -14.07
CA GLY A 231 5.56 -21.44 -14.65
C GLY A 231 5.82 -19.95 -14.48
N LEU A 232 4.86 -19.15 -14.00
CA LEU A 232 5.05 -17.73 -13.73
C LEU A 232 5.63 -17.52 -12.32
N LEU A 233 6.96 -17.56 -12.17
CA LEU A 233 7.64 -17.50 -10.87
C LEU A 233 8.11 -16.09 -10.47
N GLU A 234 7.27 -15.08 -10.69
CA GLU A 234 7.60 -13.67 -10.44
C GLU A 234 7.41 -13.27 -8.96
N LYS A 235 8.22 -12.36 -8.42
CA LYS A 235 7.88 -11.74 -7.14
C LYS A 235 6.88 -10.61 -7.38
N PHE A 236 5.60 -10.88 -7.15
CA PHE A 236 4.58 -9.83 -7.17
C PHE A 236 4.72 -8.92 -5.96
N LEU A 237 4.49 -7.63 -6.16
CA LEU A 237 4.73 -6.58 -5.17
C LEU A 237 3.42 -5.85 -4.82
N ARG A 238 2.59 -5.55 -5.83
CA ARG A 238 1.36 -4.77 -5.68
C ARG A 238 0.27 -5.28 -6.61
N ILE A 239 -0.98 -5.06 -6.22
CA ILE A 239 -2.16 -5.36 -7.04
C ILE A 239 -3.14 -4.20 -7.01
N ARG A 240 -3.67 -3.83 -8.18
CA ARG A 240 -4.74 -2.83 -8.32
C ARG A 240 -5.88 -3.39 -9.14
N PHE A 241 -7.11 -3.13 -8.69
CA PHE A 241 -8.32 -3.49 -9.41
C PHE A 241 -8.93 -2.22 -10.01
N ASP A 242 -9.05 -2.19 -11.33
CA ASP A 242 -9.64 -1.07 -12.08
C ASP A 242 -10.53 -1.58 -13.21
N SER A 243 -11.77 -1.06 -13.27
CA SER A 243 -12.69 -1.23 -14.41
C SER A 243 -12.90 -2.67 -14.94
N SER A 244 -12.73 -3.71 -14.11
CA SER A 244 -12.76 -5.16 -14.45
C SER A 244 -11.43 -5.86 -14.74
N LYS A 245 -10.29 -5.22 -14.49
CA LYS A 245 -8.96 -5.82 -14.65
C LYS A 245 -8.16 -5.73 -13.36
N LEU A 246 -7.32 -6.72 -13.16
CA LEU A 246 -6.32 -6.75 -12.10
C LEU A 246 -4.96 -6.47 -12.70
N TYR A 247 -4.28 -5.46 -12.18
CA TYR A 247 -2.93 -5.07 -12.57
C TYR A 247 -2.00 -5.51 -11.46
N VAL A 248 -1.13 -6.47 -11.74
CA VAL A 248 -0.22 -7.07 -10.76
C VAL A 248 1.21 -6.66 -11.10
N LEU A 249 1.82 -5.82 -10.26
CA LEU A 249 3.21 -5.41 -10.42
C LEU A 249 4.13 -6.55 -9.99
N GLY A 250 4.93 -7.07 -10.92
CA GLY A 250 6.07 -7.93 -10.66
C GLY A 250 7.39 -7.16 -10.63
N LYS A 251 8.52 -7.87 -10.53
CA LYS A 251 9.85 -7.25 -10.68
C LYS A 251 10.20 -6.88 -12.10
N THR A 252 9.61 -7.56 -13.09
CA THR A 252 10.00 -7.43 -14.50
C THR A 252 8.91 -6.84 -15.39
N ALA A 253 7.65 -6.97 -15.00
CA ALA A 253 6.49 -6.56 -15.78
C ALA A 253 5.27 -6.28 -14.89
N ILE A 254 4.27 -5.65 -15.48
CA ILE A 254 2.90 -5.61 -14.94
C ILE A 254 2.09 -6.67 -15.66
N PHE A 255 1.53 -7.61 -14.90
CA PHE A 255 0.70 -8.69 -15.41
C PHE A 255 -0.77 -8.29 -15.28
N ILE A 256 -1.50 -8.37 -16.38
CA ILE A 256 -2.90 -7.90 -16.44
C ILE A 256 -3.80 -9.12 -16.52
N PHE A 257 -4.69 -9.28 -15.54
CA PHE A 257 -5.64 -10.37 -15.47
C PHE A 257 -7.08 -9.87 -15.60
N ASP A 258 -7.98 -10.72 -16.08
CA ASP A 258 -9.42 -10.50 -15.92
C ASP A 258 -9.87 -10.83 -14.49
N THR A 259 -11.15 -10.59 -14.19
CA THR A 259 -11.71 -10.94 -12.88
C THR A 259 -11.74 -12.45 -12.61
N LYS A 260 -11.58 -13.31 -13.61
CA LYS A 260 -11.50 -14.76 -13.45
C LYS A 260 -10.04 -15.24 -13.31
N LEU A 261 -9.10 -14.31 -13.20
CA LEU A 261 -7.67 -14.57 -13.08
C LEU A 261 -7.06 -15.26 -14.31
N ASN A 262 -7.66 -15.06 -15.49
CA ASN A 262 -7.00 -15.37 -16.75
C ASN A 262 -6.00 -14.25 -17.08
N LEU A 263 -4.75 -14.61 -17.36
CA LEU A 263 -3.74 -13.66 -17.83
C LEU A 263 -4.13 -13.15 -19.22
N LEU A 264 -4.37 -11.85 -19.32
CA LEU A 264 -4.76 -11.16 -20.56
C LEU A 264 -3.55 -10.59 -21.29
N ASP A 265 -2.61 -10.00 -20.56
CA ASP A 265 -1.46 -9.30 -21.13
C ASP A 265 -0.30 -9.21 -20.12
N THR A 266 0.91 -9.00 -20.64
CA THR A 266 2.12 -8.73 -19.86
C THR A 266 2.76 -7.46 -20.38
N LEU A 267 2.68 -6.38 -19.60
CA LEU A 267 3.26 -5.08 -19.95
C LEU A 267 4.69 -4.98 -19.38
N PRO A 268 5.75 -4.91 -20.21
CA PRO A 268 7.11 -4.72 -19.73
C PRO A 268 7.27 -3.38 -18.99
N LEU A 269 8.07 -3.38 -17.91
CA LEU A 269 8.46 -2.14 -17.24
C LEU A 269 9.43 -1.31 -18.10
N PRO A 270 9.52 0.01 -17.90
CA PRO A 270 10.53 0.83 -18.57
C PRO A 270 11.95 0.34 -18.26
N ALA A 271 12.83 0.26 -19.27
CA ALA A 271 14.15 -0.37 -19.13
C ALA A 271 15.13 0.40 -18.22
N GLU A 272 14.89 1.70 -18.06
CA GLU A 272 15.61 2.63 -17.22
C GLU A 272 15.34 2.39 -15.72
N TYR A 273 14.18 1.81 -15.39
CA TYR A 273 13.69 1.61 -14.04
C TYR A 273 13.73 0.14 -13.65
N ARG A 274 14.43 -0.17 -12.55
CA ARG A 274 14.85 -1.55 -12.21
C ARG A 274 14.55 -1.95 -10.78
N SER A 275 13.96 -1.06 -9.99
CA SER A 275 13.64 -1.29 -8.59
C SER A 275 12.17 -0.98 -8.29
N PRO A 276 11.23 -1.76 -8.88
CA PRO A 276 9.80 -1.49 -8.79
C PRO A 276 9.35 -1.37 -7.34
N LYS A 277 8.51 -0.37 -7.08
CA LYS A 277 8.00 -0.05 -5.75
C LYS A 277 6.49 -0.11 -5.67
N ASN A 278 5.82 0.60 -6.57
CA ASN A 278 4.38 0.71 -6.51
C ASN A 278 3.76 0.91 -7.90
N ILE A 279 2.47 0.65 -8.01
CA ILE A 279 1.64 1.04 -9.15
C ILE A 279 0.34 1.64 -8.64
N GLU A 280 -0.19 2.60 -9.37
CA GLU A 280 -1.56 3.08 -9.22
C GLU A 280 -2.24 3.02 -10.58
N VAL A 281 -3.51 2.60 -10.60
CA VAL A 281 -4.25 2.39 -11.85
C VAL A 281 -5.66 2.93 -11.71
N LYS A 282 -6.10 3.72 -12.69
CA LYS A 282 -7.49 4.18 -12.81
C LYS A 282 -7.82 4.45 -14.27
N GLN A 283 -8.97 3.98 -14.71
CA GLN A 283 -9.42 4.11 -16.09
C GLN A 283 -8.36 3.63 -17.11
N GLY A 284 -7.62 2.58 -16.75
CA GLY A 284 -6.55 2.00 -17.57
C GLY A 284 -5.25 2.80 -17.65
N ILE A 285 -5.17 4.01 -17.09
CA ILE A 285 -3.91 4.76 -16.97
C ILE A 285 -3.13 4.18 -15.80
N ILE A 286 -1.87 3.82 -16.05
CA ILE A 286 -0.98 3.23 -15.06
C ILE A 286 0.07 4.26 -14.68
N TRP A 287 0.17 4.55 -13.40
CA TRP A 287 1.33 5.21 -12.81
C TRP A 287 2.22 4.15 -12.18
N TYR A 288 3.48 4.15 -12.57
CA TYR A 288 4.51 3.24 -12.11
C TYR A 288 5.54 4.01 -11.30
N PHE A 289 5.86 3.49 -10.12
CA PHE A 289 6.82 4.09 -9.21
C PHE A 289 7.98 3.12 -9.00
N ASP A 290 9.17 3.58 -9.35
CA ASP A 290 10.45 2.93 -9.14
C ASP A 290 11.17 3.62 -7.98
N ARG A 291 12.26 3.05 -7.44
CA ARG A 291 13.05 3.81 -6.44
C ARG A 291 13.73 5.03 -7.07
N GLU A 292 13.99 4.97 -8.37
CA GLU A 292 14.76 5.93 -9.16
C GLU A 292 13.90 7.00 -9.86
N GLY A 293 12.57 6.82 -9.94
CA GLY A 293 11.68 7.76 -10.62
C GLY A 293 10.26 7.25 -10.80
N LEU A 294 9.48 7.95 -11.62
CA LEU A 294 8.10 7.60 -11.93
C LEU A 294 7.86 7.57 -13.44
N ALA A 295 6.94 6.72 -13.89
CA ALA A 295 6.52 6.62 -15.27
C ALA A 295 5.00 6.53 -15.37
N ARG A 296 4.44 6.97 -16.49
CA ARG A 296 3.03 6.84 -16.81
C ARG A 296 2.86 6.04 -18.09
N HIS A 297 1.91 5.11 -18.09
CA HIS A 297 1.46 4.40 -19.27
C HIS A 297 0.02 4.80 -19.60
N ASP A 298 -0.21 5.32 -20.80
CA ASP A 298 -1.52 5.78 -21.25
C ASP A 298 -2.31 4.75 -22.07
N GLY A 299 -1.77 3.53 -22.19
CA GLY A 299 -2.30 2.45 -23.01
C GLY A 299 -1.54 2.25 -24.32
N THR A 300 -0.72 3.22 -24.74
CA THR A 300 0.09 3.13 -25.96
C THR A 300 1.58 3.00 -25.68
N GLY A 301 2.08 3.66 -24.64
CA GLY A 301 3.48 3.58 -24.26
C GLY A 301 3.80 4.26 -22.94
N TRP A 302 5.06 4.14 -22.52
CA TRP A 302 5.58 4.75 -21.31
C TRP A 302 6.07 6.18 -21.57
N THR A 303 5.69 7.09 -20.69
CA THR A 303 6.32 8.41 -20.51
C THR A 303 7.08 8.39 -19.19
N LEU A 304 8.40 8.57 -19.24
CA LEU A 304 9.23 8.71 -18.05
C LEU A 304 9.09 10.12 -17.49
N MET A 305 9.03 10.25 -16.18
CA MET A 305 9.09 11.52 -15.47
C MET A 305 10.22 11.41 -14.45
N PRO A 306 11.44 11.83 -14.80
CA PRO A 306 12.52 11.85 -13.83
C PRO A 306 12.15 12.83 -12.71
N VAL A 307 12.42 12.45 -11.46
CA VAL A 307 12.38 13.40 -10.35
C VAL A 307 13.69 14.17 -10.36
N PRO A 308 13.68 15.51 -10.54
CA PRO A 308 14.90 16.30 -10.52
C PRO A 308 15.68 16.05 -9.22
N PRO A 309 17.02 15.84 -9.27
CA PRO A 309 17.83 15.52 -8.09
C PRO A 309 17.68 16.53 -6.95
N GLU A 310 17.52 17.81 -7.28
CA GLU A 310 17.29 18.90 -6.32
C GLU A 310 16.03 18.69 -5.47
N LEU A 311 15.00 18.02 -6.00
CA LEU A 311 13.79 17.69 -5.24
C LEU A 311 14.02 16.53 -4.27
N LEU A 312 15.13 15.80 -4.40
CA LEU A 312 15.53 14.73 -3.49
C LEU A 312 16.47 15.22 -2.38
N GLU A 313 16.89 16.47 -2.40
CA GLU A 313 17.76 17.09 -1.39
C GLU A 313 16.92 17.77 -0.31
N ARG A 314 17.27 17.60 0.97
CA ARG A 314 16.58 18.27 2.07
C ARG A 314 16.66 19.79 1.92
N SER A 315 15.55 20.50 2.17
CA SER A 315 15.53 21.96 2.19
C SER A 315 16.31 22.44 3.41
N GLU A 316 17.27 23.35 3.20
CA GLU A 316 18.04 23.99 4.27
C GLU A 316 17.19 24.91 5.16
#